data_AF-A0A162L9Y9-F1
#
_entry.id   AF-A0A162L9Y9-F1
#
_cell.length_a   1.000
_cell.length_b   1.000
_cell.length_c   1.000
_cell.angle_alpha   90.00
_cell.angle_beta   90.00
_cell.angle_gamma   90.00
#
_symmetry.space_group_name_H-M   'P 1'
#
loop_
_entity.id
_entity.type
_entity.pdbx_description
1 polymer ?
#
loop_
_entity_poly.entity_id
_entity_poly.type
_entity_poly.pdbx_seq_one_letter_code
_entity_poly.pdbx_strand_id
1 'polypeptide(L)'
;MGNCDSQLFLGASDDMTAKQVSDHMGISTVETHSENRKAGIQGLTDFGSKNTSSSKRNLLNPDELLKLDKRKAVLMQRGYQPLMLYKMDYSEHEMAGALKSMGVRNYKLP
;
A
#
# COMPACT_ATOMS: atom_id res chain seq x y z
N MET A 1 8.76 19.48 7.97
CA MET A 1 7.95 18.71 6.99
C MET A 1 6.62 19.40 6.71
N GLY A 2 6.65 20.69 6.32
CA GLY A 2 5.43 21.52 6.29
C GLY A 2 4.98 22.00 4.90
N ASN A 3 5.68 21.59 3.83
CA ASN A 3 5.40 22.08 2.46
C ASN A 3 5.60 21.02 1.37
N CYS A 4 5.57 19.73 1.72
CA CYS A 4 5.59 18.66 0.72
C CYS A 4 4.15 18.22 0.46
N ASP A 5 3.63 18.52 -0.72
CA ASP A 5 2.27 18.15 -1.12
C ASP A 5 2.13 16.66 -1.44
N SER A 6 3.26 16.00 -1.72
CA SER A 6 3.35 14.56 -2.00
C SER A 6 4.44 13.90 -1.16
N GLN A 7 4.15 12.71 -0.66
CA GLN A 7 5.08 11.84 0.06
C GLN A 7 5.16 10.50 -0.67
N LEU A 8 6.37 10.12 -1.09
CA LEU A 8 6.63 8.84 -1.75
C LEU A 8 7.30 7.89 -0.75
N PHE A 9 6.67 6.73 -0.57
CA PHE A 9 7.16 5.66 0.29
C PHE A 9 7.69 4.51 -0.57
N LEU A 10 9.00 4.30 -0.53
CA LEU A 10 9.68 3.23 -1.30
C LEU A 10 9.86 1.93 -0.49
N GLY A 11 9.44 1.92 0.77
CA GLY A 11 9.69 0.87 1.75
C GLY A 11 10.30 1.45 3.03
N ALA A 12 10.04 0.81 4.16
CA ALA A 12 10.66 1.10 5.44
C ALA A 12 11.43 -0.13 5.93
N SER A 13 12.58 0.12 6.56
CA SER A 13 13.26 -0.88 7.37
C SER A 13 12.90 -0.76 8.85
N ASP A 14 12.30 0.37 9.26
CA ASP A 14 12.07 0.72 10.65
C ASP A 14 10.58 0.70 11.00
N ASP A 15 10.24 0.08 12.14
CA ASP A 15 8.87 0.00 12.67
C ASP A 15 8.28 1.40 12.95
N MET A 16 9.11 2.33 13.43
CA MET A 16 8.67 3.71 13.69
C MET A 16 8.22 4.42 12.41
N THR A 17 8.96 4.23 11.32
CA THR A 17 8.60 4.81 10.02
C THR A 17 7.35 4.14 9.45
N ALA A 18 7.23 2.81 9.58
CA ALA A 18 6.04 2.08 9.15
C ALA A 18 4.77 2.54 9.89
N LYS A 19 4.87 2.78 11.21
CA LYS A 19 3.77 3.34 12.01
C LYS A 19 3.39 4.75 11.56
N GLN A 20 4.38 5.63 11.38
CA GLN A 20 4.12 6.97 10.87
C GLN A 20 3.41 6.95 9.51
N VAL A 21 3.83 6.07 8.60
CA VAL A 21 3.20 5.94 7.28
C VAL A 21 1.79 5.36 7.38
N SER A 22 1.58 4.33 8.20
CA SER A 22 0.25 3.78 8.49
C SER A 22 -0.70 4.86 9.03
N ASP A 23 -0.23 5.67 9.98
CA ASP A 23 -1.02 6.75 10.58
C ASP A 23 -1.32 7.86 9.56
N HIS A 24 -0.36 8.18 8.68
CA HIS A 24 -0.54 9.16 7.59
C HIS A 24 -1.53 8.68 6.52
N MET A 25 -1.54 7.38 6.20
CA MET A 25 -2.49 6.79 5.24
C MET A 25 -3.91 6.72 5.80
N GLY A 26 -4.04 6.66 7.11
CA GLY A 26 -5.32 6.66 7.82
C GLY A 26 -6.06 5.31 7.78
N ILE A 27 -7.29 5.37 8.28
CA ILE A 27 -8.16 4.21 8.47
C ILE A 27 -9.08 4.07 7.26
N SER A 28 -9.13 2.87 6.67
CA SER A 28 -10.10 2.53 5.63
C SER A 28 -11.31 1.81 6.23
N THR A 29 -12.51 2.11 5.74
CA THR A 29 -13.70 1.36 6.18
C THR A 29 -13.82 0.12 5.31
N VAL A 30 -13.62 -1.06 5.90
CA VAL A 30 -13.82 -2.33 5.21
C VAL A 30 -15.16 -2.91 5.65
N GLU A 31 -16.07 -3.12 4.70
CA GLU A 31 -17.33 -3.82 4.98
C GLU A 31 -17.07 -5.33 5.02
N THR A 32 -17.21 -5.92 6.21
CA THR A 32 -17.05 -7.37 6.40
C THR A 32 -18.43 -8.01 6.33
N HIS A 33 -18.73 -8.73 5.24
CA HIS A 33 -19.93 -9.55 5.14
C HIS A 33 -19.65 -10.93 5.78
N SER A 34 -20.26 -11.19 6.93
CA SER A 34 -20.20 -12.51 7.57
C SER A 34 -21.43 -13.32 7.15
N GLU A 35 -21.25 -14.27 6.24
CA GLU A 35 -22.28 -15.24 5.87
C GLU A 35 -22.15 -16.49 6.75
N ASN A 36 -22.94 -16.57 7.82
CA ASN A 36 -22.95 -17.76 8.67
C ASN A 36 -23.91 -18.81 8.06
N ARG A 37 -23.39 -19.70 7.22
CA ARG A 37 -24.19 -20.83 6.68
C ARG A 37 -24.24 -21.95 7.70
N LYS A 38 -25.33 -22.04 8.47
CA LYS A 38 -25.62 -23.23 9.27
C LYS A 38 -26.05 -24.36 8.31
N ALA A 39 -25.16 -25.32 8.08
CA ALA A 39 -25.52 -26.61 7.49
C ALA A 39 -26.28 -27.45 8.53
N GLY A 40 -27.54 -27.08 8.79
CA GLY A 40 -28.45 -27.84 9.63
C GLY A 40 -29.15 -28.91 8.80
N ILE A 41 -28.84 -30.17 9.10
CA ILE A 41 -29.58 -31.35 8.67
C ILE A 41 -31.03 -31.24 9.20
N GLN A 42 -32.00 -31.62 8.36
CA GLN A 42 -33.42 -31.80 8.68
C GLN A 42 -34.27 -30.54 8.91
N GLY A 43 -34.79 -30.03 7.79
CA GLY A 43 -36.17 -29.59 7.62
C GLY A 43 -36.86 -28.85 8.77
N LEU A 44 -36.52 -27.59 9.00
CA LEU A 44 -37.48 -26.54 9.35
C LEU A 44 -36.79 -25.18 9.19
N THR A 45 -37.37 -24.33 8.34
CA THR A 45 -37.19 -22.87 8.27
C THR A 45 -36.03 -22.27 9.07
N ASP A 46 -34.91 -21.92 8.42
CA ASP A 46 -33.99 -20.95 9.00
C ASP A 46 -33.51 -20.02 7.89
N PHE A 47 -34.11 -18.83 7.83
CA PHE A 47 -33.69 -17.76 6.93
C PHE A 47 -32.30 -17.32 7.39
N GLY A 48 -31.26 -17.79 6.70
CA GLY A 48 -29.86 -17.50 7.02
C GLY A 48 -29.64 -16.01 7.26
N SER A 49 -29.33 -15.65 8.51
CA SER A 49 -29.07 -14.28 8.91
C SER A 49 -27.74 -13.81 8.31
N LYS A 50 -27.79 -12.92 7.32
CA LYS A 50 -26.62 -12.25 6.75
C LYS A 50 -26.25 -11.06 7.64
N ASN A 51 -25.23 -11.20 8.48
CA ASN A 51 -24.72 -10.09 9.29
C ASN A 51 -23.64 -9.34 8.49
N THR A 52 -23.95 -8.11 8.08
CA THR A 52 -22.96 -7.18 7.54
C THR A 52 -22.41 -6.34 8.68
N SER A 53 -21.16 -6.55 9.07
CA SER A 53 -20.48 -5.76 10.09
C SER A 53 -19.42 -4.88 9.44
N SER A 54 -19.55 -3.56 9.56
CA SER A 54 -18.50 -2.64 9.12
C SER A 54 -17.37 -2.63 10.15
N SER A 55 -16.17 -3.01 9.73
CA SER A 55 -14.98 -3.00 10.59
C SER A 55 -14.02 -1.92 10.12
N LYS A 56 -13.64 -1.03 11.03
CA LYS A 56 -12.62 -0.02 10.77
C LYS A 56 -11.24 -0.70 10.85
N ARG A 57 -10.53 -0.77 9.72
CA ARG A 57 -9.18 -1.35 9.65
C ARG A 57 -8.24 -0.33 9.01
N ASN A 58 -6.99 -0.27 9.45
CA ASN A 58 -6.00 0.55 8.77
C ASN A 58 -5.87 0.10 7.31
N LEU A 59 -5.67 1.05 6.40
CA LEU A 59 -5.57 0.74 4.97
C LEU A 59 -4.41 -0.25 4.70
N LEU A 60 -3.29 -0.03 5.39
CA LEU A 60 -2.13 -0.91 5.43
C LEU A 60 -1.61 -0.95 6.87
N ASN A 61 -1.44 -2.15 7.42
CA ASN A 61 -0.84 -2.28 8.74
C ASN A 61 0.68 -2.03 8.67
N PRO A 62 1.32 -1.59 9.77
CA PRO A 62 2.78 -1.46 9.84
C PRO A 62 3.52 -2.75 9.43
N ASP A 63 3.01 -3.90 9.85
CA ASP A 63 3.57 -5.22 9.49
C ASP A 63 3.50 -5.51 7.98
N GLU A 64 2.47 -5.01 7.30
CA GLU A 64 2.30 -5.15 5.84
C GLU A 64 3.20 -4.17 5.10
N LEU A 65 3.40 -2.97 5.64
CA LEU A 65 4.34 -1.97 5.11
C LEU A 65 5.80 -2.43 5.21
N LEU A 66 6.18 -3.12 6.31
CA LEU A 66 7.52 -3.70 6.49
C LEU A 66 7.78 -4.87 5.52
N LYS A 67 6.73 -5.58 5.11
CA LYS A 67 6.80 -6.69 4.15
C LYS A 67 6.44 -6.28 2.72
N LEU A 68 6.36 -4.98 2.44
CA LEU A 68 6.01 -4.48 1.12
C LEU A 68 7.02 -4.97 0.08
N ASP A 69 6.52 -5.46 -1.05
CA ASP A 69 7.37 -5.90 -2.17
C ASP A 69 8.27 -4.74 -2.61
N LYS A 70 9.55 -5.03 -2.81
CA LYS A 70 10.55 -4.06 -3.28
C LYS A 70 10.17 -3.42 -4.60
N ARG A 71 9.35 -4.08 -5.43
CA ARG A 71 8.84 -3.54 -6.70
C ARG A 71 7.70 -2.55 -6.52
N LYS A 72 7.11 -2.44 -5.34
CA LYS A 72 5.98 -1.55 -5.07
C LYS A 72 6.41 -0.33 -4.27
N ALA A 73 5.70 0.76 -4.45
CA ALA A 73 5.84 1.99 -3.71
C ALA A 73 4.45 2.57 -3.42
N VAL A 74 4.32 3.37 -2.36
CA VAL A 74 3.06 4.05 -2.03
C VAL A 74 3.26 5.55 -2.23
N LEU A 75 2.40 6.17 -3.02
CA LEU A 75 2.35 7.62 -3.20
C LEU A 75 1.16 8.18 -2.42
N MET A 76 1.46 9.12 -1.52
CA MET A 76 0.46 9.88 -0.78
C MET A 76 0.50 11.32 -1.29
N GLN A 77 -0.53 11.74 -2.00
CA GLN A 77 -0.69 13.12 -2.46
C GLN A 77 -1.89 13.75 -1.74
N ARG A 78 -1.75 15.02 -1.35
CA ARG A 78 -2.81 15.74 -0.65
C ARG A 78 -4.10 15.76 -1.46
N GLY A 79 -5.22 15.42 -0.81
CA GLY A 79 -6.54 15.43 -1.43
C GLY A 79 -6.88 14.17 -2.25
N TYR A 80 -5.95 13.23 -2.37
CA TYR A 80 -6.16 11.95 -3.04
C TYR A 80 -6.03 10.78 -2.07
N GLN A 81 -6.65 9.66 -2.42
CA GLN A 81 -6.44 8.41 -1.71
C GLN A 81 -5.02 7.90 -2.01
N PRO A 82 -4.37 7.19 -1.07
CA PRO A 82 -3.04 6.64 -1.31
C PRO A 82 -3.00 5.73 -2.54
N LEU A 83 -2.04 5.95 -3.42
CA LEU A 83 -1.87 5.17 -4.64
C LEU A 83 -0.74 4.15 -4.49
N MET A 84 -1.00 2.92 -4.90
CA MET A 84 0.03 1.89 -5.03
C MET A 84 0.67 2.00 -6.42
N LEU A 85 1.97 2.28 -6.43
CA LEU A 85 2.79 2.40 -7.64
C LEU A 85 3.72 1.19 -7.78
N TYR A 86 4.12 0.92 -9.02
CA TYR A 86 5.19 -0.03 -9.33
C TYR A 86 6.46 0.75 -9.67
N LYS A 87 7.58 0.37 -9.05
CA LYS A 87 8.90 0.91 -9.39
C LYS A 87 9.28 0.39 -10.76
N MET A 88 9.52 1.31 -11.69
CA MET A 88 10.03 0.99 -13.01
C MET A 88 11.53 0.69 -12.92
N ASP A 89 11.98 -0.36 -13.60
CA ASP A 89 13.41 -0.57 -13.80
C ASP A 89 13.91 0.50 -14.77
N TYR A 90 15.05 1.14 -14.45
CA TYR A 90 15.64 2.16 -15.32
C TYR A 90 16.00 1.60 -16.70
N SER A 91 16.18 0.28 -16.81
CA SER A 91 16.49 -0.42 -18.05
C SER A 91 15.30 -0.47 -19.02
N GLU A 92 14.06 -0.39 -18.50
CA GLU A 92 12.83 -0.47 -19.30
C GLU A 92 12.37 0.89 -19.83
N HIS A 93 12.99 1.98 -19.39
CA HIS A 93 12.62 3.32 -19.78
C HIS A 93 13.05 3.62 -21.23
N GLU A 94 12.24 4.33 -22.02
CA GLU A 94 12.54 4.62 -23.44
C GLU A 94 13.88 5.35 -23.62
N MET A 95 14.24 6.18 -22.65
CA MET A 95 15.53 6.90 -22.64
C MET A 95 16.70 6.09 -22.07
N ALA A 96 16.51 4.82 -21.71
CA ALA A 96 17.56 3.97 -21.14
C ALA A 96 18.76 3.82 -22.09
N GLY A 97 18.53 3.82 -23.41
CA GLY A 97 19.60 3.76 -24.41
C GLY A 97 20.56 4.97 -24.39
N ALA A 98 20.15 6.09 -23.80
CA ALA A 98 21.01 7.27 -23.63
C ALA A 98 21.89 7.21 -22.36
N LEU A 99 21.62 6.27 -21.44
CA LEU A 99 22.38 6.13 -20.21
C LEU A 99 23.74 5.49 -20.52
N LYS A 100 24.80 6.25 -20.24
CA LYS A 100 26.18 5.73 -20.28
C LYS A 100 26.56 5.25 -18.89
N SER A 101 26.98 4.00 -18.77
CA SER A 101 27.56 3.47 -17.53
C SER A 101 28.90 4.18 -17.27
N MET A 102 28.87 5.25 -16.51
CA MET A 102 30.06 6.01 -16.10
C MET A 102 30.38 5.65 -14.65
N GLY A 103 31.60 5.20 -14.39
CA GLY A 103 32.07 5.07 -13.01
C GLY A 103 32.08 6.44 -12.34
N VAL A 104 31.74 6.50 -11.04
CA VAL A 104 31.64 7.75 -10.26
C VAL A 104 32.88 8.64 -10.39
N ARG A 105 34.07 8.02 -10.53
CA ARG A 105 35.35 8.73 -10.74
C ARG A 105 35.42 9.54 -12.04
N ASN A 106 34.68 9.13 -13.07
CA ASN A 106 34.69 9.76 -14.40
C ASN A 106 33.52 10.72 -14.60
N TYR A 107 32.65 10.89 -13.59
CA TYR A 107 31.52 11.80 -13.66
C TYR A 107 31.99 13.25 -13.46
N LYS A 108 32.09 14.01 -14.55
CA LYS A 108 32.30 15.47 -14.48
C LYS A 108 30.94 16.12 -14.18
N LEU A 109 30.86 16.79 -13.03
CA LEU A 109 29.72 17.65 -12.70
C LEU A 109 29.61 18.77 -13.76
N PRO A 110 28.39 19.11 -14.21
CA PRO A 110 28.15 20.20 -15.15
C PRO A 110 28.51 21.57 -14.54
#